data_AF-A0A7Y2HBU0-F1
#
_entry.id   AF-A0A7Y2HBU0-F1
#
_cell.length_a   1.000
_cell.length_b   1.000
_cell.length_c   1.000
_cell.angle_alpha   90.00
_cell.angle_beta   90.00
_cell.angle_gamma   90.00
#
_symmetry.space_group_name_H-M   'P 1'
#
loop_
_entity.id
_entity.type
_entity.pdbx_description
1 polymer ?
#
loop_
_entity_poly.entity_id
_entity_poly.type
_entity_poly.pdbx_seq_one_letter_code
_entity_poly.pdbx_strand_id
1 'polypeptide(L)'
;YSFTLKGKISDADRKLILDGLGEAGSAYRTNVYANGFSGTKKDISKTDILNFVELALEYLDHSIDANKRADNMYHAYNLMAVESENEISISYLSEMLEGQVAVLSAGYLSSESCLAVLDGLKASSLFREDQYSYILYPDKELPRFVDKNNIASKKVEQSGLLKQLLKDGNKQIIEKDVAGNYHFNGSFNNANSLKNSLSELPKEQYGKLIEQDREYLLNIFEEVFDHKSFTGRSGTFFGYEGLGSIYWHMVSKLLLAVQECSLKAIEDNENDEIVGRLLDHYYEINEGIGVHKSPELYGAFPTDPYSHTPAGKGAQQPGMTGQVKEDILSRIGELGVMVNKGKLQFKPDLLRKEEFLQKGGSLTYTDLNKQQKELNLEENSLGFTYCQIPIIYKLAEKENLEVVFSEDSILEHDELLLDEATSKKVFERTGEINRIIVSIKK
;
A
#
# COMPACT_ATOMS: atom_id res chain seq x y z
N TYR A 1 -13.63 -23.78 17.94
CA TYR A 1 -13.33 -23.18 16.63
C TYR A 1 -11.93 -23.52 16.11
N SER A 2 -10.92 -23.86 16.92
CA SER A 2 -9.57 -24.19 16.41
C SER A 2 -9.48 -25.35 15.41
N PHE A 3 -10.49 -26.23 15.31
CA PHE A 3 -10.48 -27.31 14.31
C PHE A 3 -10.60 -26.81 12.86
N THR A 4 -11.17 -25.61 12.63
CA THR A 4 -11.32 -25.03 11.28
C THR A 4 -9.98 -24.54 10.70
N LEU A 5 -8.98 -24.29 11.55
CA LEU A 5 -7.64 -23.87 11.15
C LEU A 5 -6.76 -25.01 10.62
N LYS A 6 -7.18 -26.28 10.78
CA LYS A 6 -6.42 -27.45 10.29
C LYS A 6 -6.46 -27.62 8.77
N GLY A 7 -7.29 -26.85 8.06
CA GLY A 7 -7.46 -26.93 6.62
C GLY A 7 -8.12 -25.67 6.06
N LYS A 8 -8.60 -25.74 4.82
CA LYS A 8 -9.34 -24.63 4.21
C LYS A 8 -10.67 -24.43 4.92
N ILE A 9 -10.95 -23.20 5.36
CA ILE A 9 -12.24 -22.81 5.92
C ILE A 9 -13.28 -22.80 4.80
N SER A 10 -14.33 -23.60 4.96
CA SER A 10 -15.45 -23.68 4.01
C SER A 10 -16.29 -22.40 4.01
N ASP A 11 -17.08 -22.19 2.97
CA ASP A 11 -17.94 -21.00 2.87
C ASP A 11 -19.04 -20.99 3.93
N ALA A 12 -19.49 -22.18 4.37
CA ALA A 12 -20.40 -22.34 5.49
C ALA A 12 -19.75 -21.99 6.84
N ASP A 13 -18.54 -22.48 7.09
CA ASP A 13 -17.80 -22.14 8.31
C ASP A 13 -17.44 -20.64 8.35
N ARG A 14 -17.12 -20.05 7.19
CA ARG A 14 -16.85 -18.61 7.06
C ARG A 14 -18.07 -17.78 7.47
N LYS A 15 -19.27 -18.16 7.01
CA LYS A 15 -20.52 -17.52 7.41
C LYS A 15 -20.78 -17.66 8.90
N LEU A 16 -20.60 -18.86 9.46
CA LEU A 16 -20.77 -19.12 10.89
C LEU A 16 -19.84 -18.24 11.75
N ILE A 17 -18.57 -18.13 11.37
CA ILE A 17 -17.60 -17.28 12.06
C ILE A 17 -18.00 -15.80 11.96
N LEU A 18 -18.33 -15.33 10.76
CA LEU A 18 -18.73 -13.92 10.55
C LEU A 18 -19.98 -13.56 11.35
N ASP A 19 -21.00 -14.42 11.35
CA ASP A 19 -22.23 -14.18 12.10
C ASP A 19 -21.93 -14.07 13.60
N GLY A 20 -21.14 -15.00 14.16
CA GLY A 20 -20.76 -14.96 15.58
C GLY A 20 -20.02 -13.67 15.97
N LEU A 21 -19.08 -13.21 15.14
CA LEU A 21 -18.36 -11.95 15.37
C LEU A 21 -19.26 -10.72 15.18
N GLY A 22 -20.04 -10.73 14.11
CA GLY A 22 -20.94 -9.64 13.72
C GLY A 22 -22.07 -9.43 14.72
N GLU A 23 -22.69 -10.50 15.22
CA GLU A 23 -23.71 -10.46 16.25
C GLU A 23 -23.16 -9.93 17.58
N ALA A 24 -21.99 -10.40 18.01
CA ALA A 24 -21.34 -9.92 19.23
C ALA A 24 -21.04 -8.40 19.16
N GLY A 25 -20.47 -7.93 18.05
CA GLY A 25 -20.25 -6.50 17.80
C GLY A 25 -21.56 -5.70 17.72
N SER A 26 -22.63 -6.31 17.20
CA SER A 26 -23.98 -5.70 17.09
C SER A 26 -24.64 -5.53 18.45
N ALA A 27 -24.60 -6.55 19.30
CA ALA A 27 -25.10 -6.48 20.66
C ALA A 27 -24.37 -5.40 21.46
N TYR A 28 -23.04 -5.35 21.37
CA TYR A 28 -22.23 -4.33 22.03
C TYR A 28 -22.62 -2.91 21.60
N ARG A 29 -22.55 -2.59 20.30
CA ARG A 29 -22.80 -1.22 19.82
C ARG A 29 -24.24 -0.78 20.05
N THR A 30 -25.22 -1.67 19.84
CA THR A 30 -26.64 -1.35 20.04
C THR A 30 -26.94 -1.00 21.49
N ASN A 31 -26.35 -1.74 22.43
CA ASN A 31 -26.48 -1.43 23.85
C ASN A 31 -25.85 -0.08 24.19
N VAL A 32 -24.64 0.22 23.70
CA VAL A 32 -23.98 1.52 23.93
C VAL A 32 -24.76 2.67 23.31
N TYR A 33 -25.33 2.50 22.11
CA TYR A 33 -26.14 3.54 21.48
C TYR A 33 -27.45 3.81 22.23
N ALA A 34 -28.10 2.79 22.75
CA ALA A 34 -29.36 2.93 23.47
C ALA A 34 -29.16 3.46 24.91
N ASN A 35 -28.12 2.99 25.59
CA ASN A 35 -27.99 3.15 27.05
C ASN A 35 -26.73 3.90 27.49
N GLY A 36 -25.80 4.21 26.58
CA GLY A 36 -24.47 4.71 26.92
C GLY A 36 -23.62 3.68 27.68
N PHE A 37 -22.49 4.14 28.23
CA PHE A 37 -21.66 3.32 29.12
C PHE A 37 -22.18 3.41 30.56
N SER A 38 -22.36 2.27 31.23
CA SER A 38 -22.81 2.23 32.63
C SER A 38 -21.76 2.71 33.64
N GLY A 39 -20.48 2.79 33.25
CA GLY A 39 -19.35 3.11 34.13
C GLY A 39 -18.87 1.92 34.99
N THR A 40 -19.67 0.87 35.13
CA THR A 40 -19.28 -0.36 35.84
C THR A 40 -18.25 -1.14 35.03
N LYS A 41 -17.11 -1.45 35.66
CA LYS A 41 -16.05 -2.28 35.08
C LYS A 41 -16.08 -3.68 35.71
N LYS A 42 -15.55 -4.66 34.97
CA LYS A 42 -15.32 -6.02 35.45
C LYS A 42 -13.85 -6.37 35.28
N ASP A 43 -13.31 -7.10 36.23
CA ASP A 43 -11.96 -7.65 36.12
C ASP A 43 -11.94 -8.77 35.08
N ILE A 44 -10.92 -8.75 34.23
CA ILE A 44 -10.63 -9.78 33.22
C ILE A 44 -9.21 -10.24 33.48
N SER A 45 -8.95 -11.55 33.37
CA SER A 45 -7.61 -12.07 33.60
C SER A 45 -6.67 -11.70 32.45
N LYS A 46 -5.39 -11.45 32.78
CA LYS A 46 -4.34 -11.28 31.77
C LYS A 46 -4.26 -12.50 30.84
N THR A 47 -4.44 -13.70 31.40
CA THR A 47 -4.38 -14.96 30.64
C THR A 47 -5.47 -15.02 29.57
N ASP A 48 -6.70 -14.60 29.86
CA ASP A 48 -7.78 -14.61 28.86
C ASP A 48 -7.50 -13.65 27.71
N ILE A 49 -6.90 -12.49 28.00
CA ILE A 49 -6.49 -11.52 26.97
C ILE A 49 -5.39 -12.09 26.08
N LEU A 50 -4.37 -12.72 26.68
CA LEU A 50 -3.28 -13.35 25.93
C LEU A 50 -3.80 -14.49 25.04
N ASN A 51 -4.63 -15.38 25.59
CA ASN A 51 -5.24 -16.48 24.83
C ASN A 51 -6.10 -15.95 23.66
N PHE A 52 -6.81 -14.84 23.85
CA PHE A 52 -7.57 -14.19 22.78
C PHE A 52 -6.65 -13.65 21.68
N VAL A 53 -5.55 -12.97 22.04
CA VAL A 53 -4.59 -12.41 21.09
C VAL A 53 -3.88 -13.53 20.31
N GLU A 54 -3.42 -14.58 21.00
CA GLU A 54 -2.79 -15.75 20.36
C GLU A 54 -3.73 -16.41 19.36
N LEU A 55 -4.99 -16.66 19.76
CA LEU A 55 -5.99 -17.21 18.84
C LEU A 55 -6.27 -16.28 17.67
N ALA A 56 -6.35 -14.96 17.89
CA ALA A 56 -6.55 -14.01 16.80
C ALA A 56 -5.40 -14.04 15.79
N LEU A 57 -4.15 -14.12 16.26
CA LEU A 57 -2.97 -14.27 15.41
C LEU A 57 -3.02 -15.58 14.61
N GLU A 58 -3.39 -16.71 15.21
CA GLU A 58 -3.55 -17.98 14.47
C GLU A 58 -4.54 -17.87 13.30
N TYR A 59 -5.65 -17.15 13.49
CA TYR A 59 -6.63 -16.90 12.41
C TYR A 59 -6.10 -15.93 11.34
N LEU A 60 -5.32 -14.92 11.74
CA LEU A 60 -4.71 -13.98 10.81
C LEU A 60 -3.64 -14.66 9.96
N ASP A 61 -2.75 -15.44 10.58
CA ASP A 61 -1.69 -16.20 9.91
C ASP A 61 -2.28 -17.19 8.89
N HIS A 62 -3.28 -17.98 9.31
CA HIS A 62 -4.01 -18.88 8.41
C HIS A 62 -4.66 -18.13 7.24
N SER A 63 -5.20 -16.93 7.50
CA SER A 63 -5.80 -16.09 6.46
C SER A 63 -4.75 -15.51 5.51
N ILE A 64 -3.56 -15.13 5.99
CA ILE A 64 -2.46 -14.64 5.15
C ILE A 64 -1.99 -15.75 4.22
N ASP A 65 -1.74 -16.96 4.75
CA ASP A 65 -1.34 -18.14 3.97
C ASP A 65 -2.34 -18.45 2.85
N ALA A 66 -3.64 -18.39 3.15
CA ALA A 66 -4.71 -18.63 2.19
C ALA A 66 -4.85 -17.52 1.12
N ASN A 67 -4.12 -16.41 1.24
CA ASN A 67 -4.12 -15.28 0.31
C ASN A 67 -2.85 -15.15 -0.53
N LYS A 68 -1.93 -16.13 -0.46
CA LYS A 68 -0.80 -16.20 -1.37
C LYS A 68 -1.27 -16.61 -2.78
N ARG A 69 -0.82 -15.87 -3.79
CA ARG A 69 -1.07 -16.14 -5.22
C ARG A 69 -0.04 -17.09 -5.79
N ALA A 70 -0.35 -17.64 -6.97
CA ALA A 70 0.56 -18.53 -7.70
C ALA A 70 1.85 -17.84 -8.19
N ASP A 71 1.84 -16.51 -8.34
CA ASP A 71 2.98 -15.67 -8.72
C ASP A 71 3.79 -15.17 -7.49
N ASN A 72 3.60 -15.79 -6.33
CA ASN A 72 4.17 -15.44 -5.01
C ASN A 72 3.71 -14.13 -4.38
N MET A 73 3.03 -13.25 -5.12
CA MET A 73 2.39 -12.06 -4.53
C MET A 73 1.21 -12.45 -3.63
N TYR A 74 0.68 -11.47 -2.89
CA TYR A 74 -0.47 -11.65 -2.02
C TYR A 74 -1.67 -10.83 -2.50
N HIS A 75 -2.87 -11.36 -2.27
CA HIS A 75 -4.11 -10.62 -2.53
C HIS A 75 -4.24 -9.42 -1.60
N ALA A 76 -4.52 -8.24 -2.16
CA ALA A 76 -4.73 -7.02 -1.39
C ALA A 76 -6.19 -6.87 -0.91
N TYR A 77 -7.12 -7.00 -1.86
CA TYR A 77 -8.55 -6.87 -1.62
C TYR A 77 -9.29 -8.02 -2.30
N ASN A 78 -10.26 -8.56 -1.60
CA ASN A 78 -11.13 -9.64 -2.07
C ASN A 78 -12.58 -9.19 -2.07
N LEU A 79 -13.40 -9.87 -2.87
CA LEU A 79 -14.84 -9.73 -2.84
C LEU A 79 -15.44 -10.88 -2.04
N MET A 80 -16.43 -10.56 -1.22
CA MET A 80 -17.28 -11.54 -0.56
C MET A 80 -18.68 -11.47 -1.17
N ALA A 81 -19.34 -12.62 -1.31
CA ALA A 81 -20.77 -12.67 -1.65
C ALA A 81 -21.51 -13.60 -0.67
N VAL A 82 -22.68 -13.17 -0.22
CA VAL A 82 -23.61 -14.03 0.52
C VAL A 82 -24.39 -14.83 -0.51
N GLU A 83 -24.00 -16.10 -0.71
CA GLU A 83 -24.59 -16.97 -1.74
C GLU A 83 -25.94 -17.52 -1.29
N SER A 84 -26.09 -17.74 0.02
CA SER A 84 -27.31 -18.23 0.66
C SER A 84 -27.38 -17.75 2.11
N GLU A 85 -28.42 -18.15 2.85
CA GLU A 85 -28.51 -17.88 4.30
C GLU A 85 -27.30 -18.43 5.08
N ASN A 86 -26.60 -19.44 4.54
CA ASN A 86 -25.59 -20.20 5.28
C ASN A 86 -24.18 -20.12 4.70
N GLU A 87 -23.94 -19.43 3.59
CA GLU A 87 -22.64 -19.49 2.89
C GLU A 87 -22.12 -18.12 2.46
N ILE A 88 -20.82 -17.90 2.64
CA ILE A 88 -20.08 -16.75 2.09
C ILE A 88 -18.93 -17.24 1.23
N SER A 89 -19.02 -16.93 -0.07
CA SER A 89 -17.95 -17.18 -1.03
C SER A 89 -16.93 -16.04 -1.01
N ILE A 90 -15.71 -16.35 -1.47
CA ILE A 90 -14.64 -15.37 -1.74
C ILE A 90 -14.29 -15.44 -3.21
N SER A 91 -14.18 -14.27 -3.85
CA SER A 91 -13.54 -14.12 -5.16
C SER A 91 -12.45 -13.06 -5.10
N TYR A 92 -11.51 -13.15 -6.04
CA TYR A 92 -10.25 -12.43 -6.00
C TYR A 92 -10.19 -11.32 -7.04
N LEU A 93 -9.52 -10.22 -6.68
CA LEU A 93 -9.22 -9.12 -7.60
C LEU A 93 -7.79 -9.26 -8.16
N SER A 94 -7.46 -8.38 -9.11
CA SER A 94 -6.11 -8.23 -9.65
C SER A 94 -5.06 -8.02 -8.57
N GLU A 95 -3.81 -8.34 -8.89
CA GLU A 95 -2.64 -7.95 -8.11
C GLU A 95 -2.65 -6.43 -7.84
N MET A 96 -2.22 -6.03 -6.65
CA MET A 96 -2.12 -4.62 -6.28
C MET A 96 -0.86 -4.40 -5.45
N LEU A 97 -0.16 -3.30 -5.71
CA LEU A 97 1.07 -2.92 -5.01
C LEU A 97 0.85 -2.83 -3.50
N GLU A 98 -0.29 -2.27 -3.08
CA GLU A 98 -0.64 -2.09 -1.66
C GLU A 98 -0.68 -3.40 -0.87
N GLY A 99 -1.14 -4.50 -1.47
CA GLY A 99 -1.13 -5.81 -0.81
C GLY A 99 0.29 -6.32 -0.56
N GLN A 100 1.24 -5.96 -1.43
CA GLN A 100 2.62 -6.41 -1.33
C GLN A 100 3.32 -5.62 -0.22
N VAL A 101 3.10 -4.29 -0.19
CA VAL A 101 3.53 -3.43 0.93
C VAL A 101 3.00 -3.98 2.26
N ALA A 102 1.70 -4.27 2.33
CA ALA A 102 1.07 -4.72 3.57
C ALA A 102 1.64 -6.05 4.07
N VAL A 103 1.83 -7.05 3.19
CA VAL A 103 2.34 -8.36 3.61
C VAL A 103 3.83 -8.32 3.98
N LEU A 104 4.63 -7.50 3.29
CA LEU A 104 6.04 -7.29 3.62
C LEU A 104 6.20 -6.60 4.99
N SER A 105 5.30 -5.66 5.31
CA SER A 105 5.26 -4.99 6.63
C SER A 105 4.58 -5.80 7.74
N ALA A 106 4.02 -6.98 7.46
CA ALA A 106 3.25 -7.74 8.45
C ALA A 106 4.12 -8.38 9.55
N GLY A 107 5.42 -8.53 9.31
CA GLY A 107 6.34 -9.25 10.22
C GLY A 107 6.08 -10.76 10.30
N TYR A 108 5.22 -11.29 9.43
CA TYR A 108 4.82 -12.70 9.38
C TYR A 108 5.73 -13.56 8.48
N LEU A 109 6.15 -13.00 7.35
CA LEU A 109 6.93 -13.72 6.34
C LEU A 109 8.39 -13.93 6.76
N SER A 110 8.97 -15.07 6.33
CA SER A 110 10.43 -15.27 6.39
C SER A 110 11.15 -14.40 5.36
N SER A 111 12.46 -14.22 5.52
CA SER A 111 13.31 -13.46 4.60
C SER A 111 13.23 -13.99 3.17
N GLU A 112 13.21 -15.32 2.98
CA GLU A 112 13.05 -15.95 1.66
C GLU A 112 11.67 -15.70 1.07
N SER A 113 10.64 -15.69 1.92
CA SER A 113 9.26 -15.43 1.47
C SER A 113 9.10 -13.97 1.06
N CYS A 114 9.70 -13.02 1.80
CA CYS A 114 9.77 -11.61 1.41
C CYS A 114 10.49 -11.44 0.07
N LEU A 115 11.63 -12.10 -0.11
CA LEU A 115 12.38 -12.07 -1.37
C LEU A 115 11.55 -12.64 -2.53
N ALA A 116 10.85 -13.76 -2.33
CA ALA A 116 9.98 -14.33 -3.36
C ALA A 116 8.81 -13.41 -3.74
N VAL A 117 8.25 -12.66 -2.78
CA VAL A 117 7.24 -11.62 -3.05
C VAL A 117 7.83 -10.51 -3.92
N LEU A 118 9.04 -10.04 -3.60
CA LEU A 118 9.71 -8.97 -4.34
C LEU A 118 10.13 -9.40 -5.76
N ASP A 119 10.64 -10.61 -5.92
CA ASP A 119 10.92 -11.19 -7.24
C ASP A 119 9.64 -11.30 -8.08
N GLY A 120 8.54 -11.77 -7.47
CA GLY A 120 7.23 -11.86 -8.11
C GLY A 120 6.68 -10.49 -8.50
N LEU A 121 6.81 -9.50 -7.60
CA LEU A 121 6.42 -8.11 -7.85
C LEU A 121 7.22 -7.49 -9.00
N LYS A 122 8.54 -7.68 -9.02
CA LYS A 122 9.40 -7.18 -10.10
C LYS A 122 9.08 -7.82 -11.46
N ALA A 123 8.72 -9.10 -11.47
CA ALA A 123 8.32 -9.82 -12.68
C ALA A 123 6.85 -9.56 -13.10
N SER A 124 6.09 -8.81 -12.30
CA SER A 124 4.65 -8.62 -12.51
C SER A 124 4.33 -7.50 -13.50
N SER A 125 3.04 -7.44 -13.88
CA SER A 125 2.44 -6.34 -14.64
C SER A 125 2.46 -4.99 -13.89
N LEU A 126 2.80 -4.98 -12.61
CA LEU A 126 2.90 -3.76 -11.80
C LEU A 126 4.21 -3.01 -12.05
N PHE A 127 5.23 -3.67 -12.61
CA PHE A 127 6.47 -3.02 -12.96
C PHE A 127 6.32 -2.21 -14.25
N ARG A 128 6.54 -0.90 -14.15
CA ARG A 128 6.46 0.06 -15.26
C ARG A 128 7.86 0.47 -15.69
N GLU A 129 8.26 0.01 -16.88
CA GLU A 129 9.64 0.05 -17.37
C GLU A 129 10.20 1.45 -17.61
N ASP A 130 9.43 2.37 -18.21
CA ASP A 130 9.91 3.72 -18.58
C ASP A 130 10.36 4.55 -17.37
N GLN A 131 9.71 4.35 -16.23
CA GLN A 131 10.04 4.97 -14.94
C GLN A 131 10.74 4.00 -13.98
N TYR A 132 10.94 2.74 -14.37
CA TYR A 132 11.59 1.70 -13.58
C TYR A 132 11.03 1.62 -12.14
N SER A 133 9.70 1.63 -12.01
CA SER A 133 8.99 1.67 -10.73
C SER A 133 7.62 1.00 -10.82
N TYR A 134 6.76 1.14 -9.81
CA TYR A 134 5.55 0.32 -9.67
C TYR A 134 4.24 1.12 -9.78
N ILE A 135 3.29 0.61 -10.56
CA ILE A 135 1.90 1.08 -10.60
C ILE A 135 1.04 0.37 -9.53
N LEU A 136 -0.09 0.96 -9.17
CA LEU A 136 -0.93 0.44 -8.07
C LEU A 136 -1.60 -0.89 -8.38
N TYR A 137 -2.00 -1.08 -9.64
CA TYR A 137 -2.68 -2.25 -10.19
C TYR A 137 -2.42 -2.28 -11.70
N PRO A 138 -2.64 -3.43 -12.38
CA PRO A 138 -2.26 -3.59 -13.78
C PRO A 138 -2.91 -2.53 -14.67
N ASP A 139 -2.12 -1.98 -15.58
CA ASP A 139 -2.66 -1.18 -16.67
C ASP A 139 -3.51 -2.06 -17.60
N LYS A 140 -4.57 -1.51 -18.19
CA LYS A 140 -5.47 -2.26 -19.07
C LYS A 140 -6.09 -1.39 -20.14
N GLU A 141 -6.29 -2.00 -21.30
CA GLU A 141 -7.05 -1.39 -22.38
C GLU A 141 -8.53 -1.35 -22.04
N LEU A 142 -9.09 -0.14 -21.98
CA LEU A 142 -10.54 0.03 -21.86
C LEU A 142 -11.19 -0.06 -23.24
N PRO A 143 -12.39 -0.64 -23.35
CA PRO A 143 -13.10 -0.67 -24.62
C PRO A 143 -13.23 0.73 -25.19
N ARG A 144 -12.98 0.87 -26.50
CA ARG A 144 -13.17 2.16 -27.18
C ARG A 144 -14.64 2.53 -27.15
N PHE A 145 -14.94 3.81 -27.37
CA PHE A 145 -16.31 4.32 -27.30
C PHE A 145 -17.32 3.50 -28.13
N VAL A 146 -16.92 3.11 -29.34
CA VAL A 146 -17.76 2.33 -30.28
C VAL A 146 -17.96 0.87 -29.87
N ASP A 147 -17.10 0.33 -28.99
CA ASP A 147 -17.13 -1.08 -28.59
C ASP A 147 -17.94 -1.29 -27.29
N LYS A 148 -18.09 -0.24 -26.46
CA LYS A 148 -18.65 -0.32 -25.09
C LYS A 148 -20.09 -0.80 -24.96
N ASN A 149 -20.95 -0.48 -25.93
CA ASN A 149 -22.39 -0.61 -25.77
C ASN A 149 -22.98 -1.36 -26.97
N ASN A 150 -22.64 -2.64 -27.11
CA ASN A 150 -23.11 -3.48 -28.22
C ASN A 150 -23.86 -4.70 -27.70
N ILE A 151 -25.15 -4.79 -28.01
CA ILE A 151 -26.00 -5.91 -27.63
C ILE A 151 -25.99 -6.94 -28.76
N ALA A 152 -25.63 -8.19 -28.45
CA ALA A 152 -25.65 -9.26 -29.43
C ALA A 152 -27.06 -9.48 -30.00
N SER A 153 -27.20 -9.54 -31.33
CA SER A 153 -28.50 -9.68 -32.00
C SER A 153 -29.34 -10.85 -31.48
N LYS A 154 -28.71 -11.99 -31.15
CA LYS A 154 -29.41 -13.15 -30.58
C LYS A 154 -30.13 -12.83 -29.26
N LYS A 155 -29.57 -11.96 -28.42
CA LYS A 155 -30.16 -11.54 -27.14
C LYS A 155 -31.35 -10.62 -27.36
N VAL A 156 -31.25 -9.73 -28.34
CA VAL A 156 -32.37 -8.87 -28.77
C VAL A 156 -33.53 -9.72 -29.29
N GLU A 157 -33.25 -10.72 -30.14
CA GLU A 157 -34.29 -11.60 -30.70
C GLU A 157 -35.00 -12.48 -29.66
N GLN A 158 -34.36 -12.74 -28.52
CA GLN A 158 -34.92 -13.51 -27.41
C GLN A 158 -35.85 -12.67 -26.52
N SER A 159 -35.73 -11.35 -26.49
CA SER A 159 -36.59 -10.47 -25.70
C SER A 159 -37.83 -10.03 -26.50
N GLY A 160 -39.02 -10.33 -25.97
CA GLY A 160 -40.28 -9.82 -26.51
C GLY A 160 -40.36 -8.29 -26.40
N LEU A 161 -39.92 -7.72 -25.28
CA LEU A 161 -39.90 -6.28 -25.04
C LEU A 161 -39.00 -5.55 -26.04
N LEU A 162 -37.74 -5.96 -26.19
CA LEU A 162 -36.78 -5.28 -27.08
C LEU A 162 -37.25 -5.30 -28.54
N LYS A 163 -37.77 -6.44 -29.03
CA LYS A 163 -38.34 -6.53 -30.37
C LYS A 163 -39.53 -5.59 -30.57
N GLN A 164 -40.42 -5.52 -29.58
CA GLN A 164 -41.59 -4.65 -29.65
C GLN A 164 -41.20 -3.16 -29.64
N LEU A 165 -40.24 -2.76 -28.80
CA LEU A 165 -39.72 -1.39 -28.76
C LEU A 165 -39.09 -0.98 -30.10
N LEU A 166 -38.31 -1.87 -30.72
CA LEU A 166 -37.72 -1.64 -32.05
C LEU A 166 -38.79 -1.49 -33.14
N LYS A 167 -39.83 -2.32 -33.11
CA LYS A 167 -40.97 -2.24 -34.05
C LYS A 167 -41.74 -0.93 -33.91
N ASP A 168 -41.89 -0.45 -32.68
CA ASP A 168 -42.62 0.79 -32.36
C ASP A 168 -41.74 2.05 -32.52
N GLY A 169 -40.46 1.90 -32.88
CA GLY A 169 -39.51 3.01 -33.00
C GLY A 169 -39.17 3.68 -31.67
N ASN A 170 -39.41 3.00 -30.54
CA ASN A 170 -39.18 3.53 -29.20
C ASN A 170 -37.71 3.34 -28.79
N LYS A 171 -37.00 4.45 -28.63
CA LYS A 171 -35.57 4.51 -28.31
C LYS A 171 -35.25 4.67 -26.81
N GLN A 172 -36.25 4.58 -25.93
CA GLN A 172 -36.04 4.81 -24.49
C GLN A 172 -35.10 3.79 -23.86
N ILE A 173 -35.07 2.54 -24.36
CA ILE A 173 -34.20 1.47 -23.83
C ILE A 173 -33.20 0.98 -24.86
N ILE A 174 -33.61 0.76 -26.11
CA ILE A 174 -32.80 0.16 -27.18
C ILE A 174 -32.88 0.98 -28.46
N GLU A 175 -31.76 1.10 -29.15
CA GLU A 175 -31.68 1.69 -30.50
C GLU A 175 -30.94 0.73 -31.44
N LYS A 176 -31.36 0.71 -32.72
CA LYS A 176 -30.66 0.01 -33.79
C LYS A 176 -29.94 1.03 -34.67
N ASP A 177 -28.63 0.87 -34.85
CA ASP A 177 -27.84 1.76 -35.70
C ASP A 177 -28.08 1.49 -37.21
N VAL A 178 -27.46 2.31 -38.06
CA VAL A 178 -27.56 2.19 -39.53
C VAL A 178 -26.85 0.96 -40.10
N ALA A 179 -25.93 0.35 -39.34
CA ALA A 179 -25.23 -0.88 -39.71
C ALA A 179 -25.98 -2.14 -39.24
N GLY A 180 -27.03 -1.97 -38.43
CA GLY A 180 -27.88 -3.03 -37.91
C GLY A 180 -27.48 -3.56 -36.53
N ASN A 181 -26.53 -2.92 -35.83
CA ASN A 181 -26.18 -3.24 -34.46
C ASN A 181 -27.17 -2.63 -33.47
N TYR A 182 -27.15 -3.14 -32.24
CA TYR A 182 -28.09 -2.74 -31.20
C TYR A 182 -27.36 -2.18 -29.99
N HIS A 183 -27.89 -1.10 -29.42
CA HIS A 183 -27.28 -0.37 -28.32
C HIS A 183 -28.33 -0.08 -27.25
N PHE A 184 -27.95 -0.10 -25.97
CA PHE A 184 -28.76 0.52 -24.93
C PHE A 184 -28.78 2.04 -25.12
N ASN A 185 -29.79 2.71 -24.57
CA ASN A 185 -29.88 4.17 -24.60
C ASN A 185 -28.61 4.82 -24.02
N GLY A 186 -28.04 5.79 -24.76
CA GLY A 186 -26.78 6.44 -24.40
C GLY A 186 -26.81 7.32 -23.14
N SER A 187 -27.98 7.55 -22.54
CA SER A 187 -28.11 8.26 -21.27
C SER A 187 -27.92 7.36 -20.04
N PHE A 188 -27.83 6.04 -20.22
CA PHE A 188 -27.72 5.11 -19.10
C PHE A 188 -26.32 5.11 -18.50
N ASN A 189 -26.23 5.23 -17.17
CA ASN A 189 -24.98 5.15 -16.44
C ASN A 189 -24.79 3.80 -15.74
N ASN A 190 -25.88 3.14 -15.35
CA ASN A 190 -25.86 1.85 -14.67
C ASN A 190 -27.26 1.20 -14.71
N ALA A 191 -27.41 0.03 -14.08
CA ALA A 191 -28.65 -0.73 -14.07
C ALA A 191 -29.85 0.05 -13.48
N ASN A 192 -29.64 1.06 -12.62
CA ASN A 192 -30.73 1.88 -12.10
C ASN A 192 -31.31 2.79 -13.19
N SER A 193 -30.50 3.28 -14.14
CA SER A 193 -31.01 4.00 -15.31
C SER A 193 -31.98 3.11 -16.10
N LEU A 194 -31.59 1.85 -16.36
CA LEU A 194 -32.44 0.87 -17.03
C LEU A 194 -33.73 0.58 -16.24
N LYS A 195 -33.62 0.36 -14.91
CA LYS A 195 -34.80 0.14 -14.04
C LYS A 195 -35.77 1.33 -14.09
N ASN A 196 -35.24 2.55 -14.08
CA ASN A 196 -36.05 3.77 -14.14
C ASN A 196 -36.75 3.88 -15.49
N SER A 197 -36.04 3.72 -16.60
CA SER A 197 -36.67 3.77 -17.94
C SER A 197 -37.67 2.65 -18.17
N LEU A 198 -37.45 1.45 -17.63
CA LEU A 198 -38.47 0.38 -17.62
C LEU A 198 -39.74 0.80 -16.87
N SER A 199 -39.62 1.57 -15.79
CA SER A 199 -40.76 2.04 -15.01
C SER A 199 -41.54 3.19 -15.66
N GLU A 200 -40.90 3.94 -16.56
CA GLU A 200 -41.47 5.07 -17.31
C GLU A 200 -42.20 4.64 -18.58
N LEU A 201 -41.97 3.41 -19.07
CA LEU A 201 -42.67 2.88 -20.23
C LEU A 201 -44.19 2.78 -19.99
N PRO A 202 -45.04 3.13 -20.98
CA PRO A 202 -46.50 3.03 -20.85
C PRO A 202 -46.95 1.61 -20.48
N LYS A 203 -47.53 1.45 -19.28
CA LYS A 203 -47.91 0.13 -18.74
C LYS A 203 -49.02 -0.52 -19.54
N GLU A 204 -49.91 0.26 -20.15
CA GLU A 204 -50.99 -0.24 -20.98
C GLU A 204 -50.46 -0.95 -22.23
N GLN A 205 -49.31 -0.50 -22.76
CA GLN A 205 -48.71 -1.04 -23.97
C GLN A 205 -47.67 -2.12 -23.69
N TYR A 206 -46.80 -1.91 -22.70
CA TYR A 206 -45.62 -2.76 -22.48
C TYR A 206 -45.63 -3.55 -21.17
N GLY A 207 -46.62 -3.36 -20.29
CA GLY A 207 -46.59 -3.88 -18.92
C GLY A 207 -46.32 -5.39 -18.79
N LYS A 208 -46.99 -6.22 -19.60
CA LYS A 208 -46.76 -7.67 -19.61
C LYS A 208 -45.35 -8.05 -20.10
N LEU A 209 -44.82 -7.35 -21.09
CA LEU A 209 -43.49 -7.61 -21.65
C LEU A 209 -42.39 -7.17 -20.66
N ILE A 210 -42.62 -6.07 -19.93
CA ILE A 210 -41.71 -5.62 -18.87
C ILE A 210 -41.65 -6.68 -17.76
N GLU A 211 -42.80 -7.17 -17.28
CA GLU A 211 -42.83 -8.20 -16.22
C GLU A 211 -42.09 -9.48 -16.64
N GLN A 212 -42.25 -9.90 -17.90
CA GLN A 212 -41.60 -11.09 -18.45
C GLN A 212 -40.09 -10.92 -18.63
N ASP A 213 -39.65 -9.79 -19.19
CA ASP A 213 -38.27 -9.64 -19.64
C ASP A 213 -37.37 -8.85 -18.68
N ARG A 214 -37.89 -8.29 -17.57
CA ARG A 214 -37.13 -7.39 -16.68
C ARG A 214 -35.79 -7.95 -16.22
N GLU A 215 -35.80 -9.14 -15.61
CA GLU A 215 -34.56 -9.77 -15.11
C GLU A 215 -33.62 -10.15 -16.26
N TYR A 216 -34.19 -10.57 -17.40
CA TYR A 216 -33.41 -10.87 -18.59
C TYR A 216 -32.69 -9.63 -19.14
N LEU A 217 -33.36 -8.47 -19.21
CA LEU A 217 -32.73 -7.20 -19.62
C LEU A 217 -31.67 -6.73 -18.62
N LEU A 218 -31.91 -6.88 -17.32
CA LEU A 218 -30.90 -6.55 -16.31
C LEU A 218 -29.66 -7.42 -16.46
N ASN A 219 -29.84 -8.72 -16.76
CA ASN A 219 -28.74 -9.63 -17.03
C ASN A 219 -28.00 -9.29 -18.33
N ILE A 220 -28.69 -8.93 -19.41
CA ILE A 220 -28.03 -8.45 -20.64
C ILE A 220 -27.25 -7.17 -20.37
N PHE A 221 -27.84 -6.21 -19.64
CA PHE A 221 -27.17 -4.96 -19.29
C PHE A 221 -25.91 -5.22 -18.47
N GLU A 222 -25.98 -6.14 -17.51
CA GLU A 222 -24.82 -6.57 -16.75
C GLU A 222 -23.77 -7.29 -17.62
N GLU A 223 -24.19 -8.18 -18.53
CA GLU A 223 -23.28 -8.87 -19.47
C GLU A 223 -22.55 -7.90 -20.42
N VAL A 224 -23.20 -6.80 -20.81
CA VAL A 224 -22.61 -5.77 -21.68
C VAL A 224 -21.62 -4.89 -20.93
N PHE A 225 -21.91 -4.51 -19.69
CA PHE A 225 -21.13 -3.50 -18.96
C PHE A 225 -20.25 -4.03 -17.82
N ASP A 226 -20.46 -5.27 -17.37
CA ASP A 226 -19.73 -5.93 -16.28
C ASP A 226 -19.55 -5.04 -15.03
N HIS A 227 -20.64 -4.41 -14.60
CA HIS A 227 -20.59 -3.46 -13.47
C HIS A 227 -20.32 -4.15 -12.13
N LYS A 228 -20.55 -5.45 -12.00
CA LYS A 228 -20.15 -6.24 -10.81
C LYS A 228 -18.63 -6.21 -10.59
N SER A 229 -17.84 -6.08 -11.65
CA SER A 229 -16.38 -5.96 -11.58
C SER A 229 -15.91 -4.52 -11.30
N PHE A 230 -16.82 -3.55 -11.15
CA PHE A 230 -16.47 -2.16 -10.88
C PHE A 230 -16.07 -1.97 -9.41
N THR A 231 -14.78 -1.72 -9.18
CA THR A 231 -14.20 -1.46 -7.85
C THR A 231 -14.04 0.03 -7.53
N GLY A 232 -14.41 0.91 -8.46
CA GLY A 232 -14.26 2.36 -8.33
C GLY A 232 -13.67 3.01 -9.59
N ARG A 233 -13.37 4.31 -9.49
CA ARG A 233 -12.82 5.11 -10.61
C ARG A 233 -11.43 4.66 -11.08
N SER A 234 -10.71 3.92 -10.24
CA SER A 234 -9.36 3.39 -10.45
C SER A 234 -9.15 2.82 -11.84
N GLY A 235 -10.05 1.93 -12.25
CA GLY A 235 -10.00 1.24 -13.53
C GLY A 235 -10.67 1.97 -14.69
N THR A 236 -11.02 3.26 -14.58
CA THR A 236 -11.82 3.98 -15.61
C THR A 236 -11.27 5.35 -16.01
N PHE A 237 -10.07 5.72 -15.54
CA PHE A 237 -9.37 6.96 -15.88
C PHE A 237 -7.84 6.77 -15.91
N PHE A 238 -7.08 7.77 -16.39
CA PHE A 238 -5.68 7.63 -16.83
C PHE A 238 -4.68 8.57 -16.12
N GLY A 239 -4.99 9.00 -14.90
CA GLY A 239 -4.10 9.85 -14.09
C GLY A 239 -4.47 9.75 -12.61
N TYR A 240 -3.75 10.44 -11.73
CA TYR A 240 -3.87 10.25 -10.28
C TYR A 240 -3.62 8.78 -9.91
N GLU A 241 -4.57 8.10 -9.29
CA GLU A 241 -4.47 6.67 -8.99
C GLU A 241 -4.73 5.80 -10.24
N GLY A 242 -5.18 6.35 -11.36
CA GLY A 242 -5.69 5.61 -12.51
C GLY A 242 -4.70 4.75 -13.28
N LEU A 243 -5.21 4.17 -14.37
CA LEU A 243 -4.51 3.24 -15.23
C LEU A 243 -3.17 3.81 -15.73
N GLY A 244 -2.11 3.00 -15.61
CA GLY A 244 -0.74 3.33 -16.00
C GLY A 244 -0.04 4.38 -15.13
N SER A 245 -0.69 4.89 -14.07
CA SER A 245 -0.12 5.92 -13.20
C SER A 245 0.64 5.34 -12.02
N ILE A 246 1.86 5.80 -11.81
CA ILE A 246 2.62 5.52 -10.58
C ILE A 246 2.14 6.49 -9.50
N TYR A 247 1.80 5.96 -8.33
CA TYR A 247 1.42 6.76 -7.16
C TYR A 247 2.51 6.68 -6.09
N TRP A 248 3.35 7.72 -6.02
CA TRP A 248 4.67 7.67 -5.38
C TRP A 248 4.63 7.36 -3.89
N HIS A 249 3.57 7.79 -3.18
CA HIS A 249 3.45 7.45 -1.76
C HIS A 249 3.39 5.93 -1.54
N MET A 250 2.76 5.15 -2.41
CA MET A 250 2.73 3.69 -2.25
C MET A 250 4.09 3.05 -2.56
N VAL A 251 4.85 3.62 -3.50
CA VAL A 251 6.22 3.17 -3.81
C VAL A 251 7.16 3.46 -2.63
N SER A 252 7.09 4.63 -2.01
CA SER A 252 7.89 4.92 -0.81
C SER A 252 7.51 4.07 0.40
N LYS A 253 6.24 3.64 0.50
CA LYS A 253 5.85 2.63 1.49
C LYS A 253 6.50 1.27 1.20
N LEU A 254 6.56 0.87 -0.08
CA LEU A 254 7.29 -0.33 -0.48
C LEU A 254 8.76 -0.20 -0.11
N LEU A 255 9.41 0.92 -0.41
CA LEU A 255 10.81 1.18 -0.05
C LEU A 255 11.06 0.96 1.44
N LEU A 256 10.22 1.56 2.30
CA LEU A 256 10.30 1.39 3.74
C LEU A 256 10.08 -0.06 4.18
N ALA A 257 9.07 -0.75 3.63
CA ALA A 257 8.82 -2.15 3.95
C ALA A 257 10.00 -3.06 3.55
N VAL A 258 10.61 -2.83 2.39
CA VAL A 258 11.77 -3.59 1.92
C VAL A 258 13.01 -3.29 2.76
N GLN A 259 13.18 -2.04 3.23
CA GLN A 259 14.20 -1.70 4.21
C GLN A 259 14.03 -2.51 5.51
N GLU A 260 12.82 -2.52 6.07
CA GLU A 260 12.53 -3.28 7.29
C GLU A 260 12.78 -4.79 7.08
N CYS A 261 12.40 -5.35 5.94
CA CYS A 261 12.71 -6.74 5.58
C CYS A 261 14.22 -6.99 5.51
N SER A 262 14.98 -6.08 4.90
CA SER A 262 16.43 -6.20 4.74
C SER A 262 17.15 -6.13 6.09
N LEU A 263 16.77 -5.17 6.92
CA LEU A 263 17.31 -5.02 8.29
C LEU A 263 17.00 -6.24 9.14
N LYS A 264 15.78 -6.80 9.02
CA LYS A 264 15.41 -8.05 9.70
C LYS A 264 16.30 -9.21 9.24
N ALA A 265 16.51 -9.40 7.94
CA ALA A 265 17.35 -10.47 7.42
C ALA A 265 18.81 -10.36 7.93
N ILE A 266 19.33 -9.14 8.03
CA ILE A 266 20.66 -8.86 8.61
C ILE A 266 20.69 -9.22 10.09
N GLU A 267 19.70 -8.79 10.87
CA GLU A 267 19.63 -9.05 12.31
C GLU A 267 19.48 -10.55 12.62
N ASP A 268 18.72 -11.28 11.79
CA ASP A 268 18.53 -12.73 11.91
C ASP A 268 19.74 -13.54 11.40
N ASN A 269 20.79 -12.88 10.89
CA ASN A 269 21.99 -13.50 10.31
C ASN A 269 21.65 -14.47 9.16
N GLU A 270 20.76 -14.03 8.28
CA GLU A 270 20.42 -14.76 7.06
C GLU A 270 21.63 -14.89 6.12
N ASN A 271 21.51 -15.78 5.13
CA ASN A 271 22.54 -15.96 4.12
C ASN A 271 22.82 -14.66 3.33
N ASP A 272 24.10 -14.36 3.09
CA ASP A 272 24.57 -13.19 2.33
C ASP A 272 23.88 -13.03 0.96
N GLU A 273 23.52 -14.12 0.28
CA GLU A 273 22.78 -14.08 -0.98
C GLU A 273 21.36 -13.54 -0.79
N ILE A 274 20.65 -13.96 0.25
CA ILE A 274 19.30 -13.47 0.56
C ILE A 274 19.37 -11.99 0.93
N VAL A 275 20.28 -11.63 1.82
CA VAL A 275 20.50 -10.23 2.24
C VAL A 275 20.86 -9.37 1.03
N GLY A 276 21.84 -9.79 0.22
CA GLY A 276 22.26 -9.07 -0.97
C GLY A 276 21.12 -8.82 -1.95
N ARG A 277 20.28 -9.84 -2.22
CA ARG A 277 19.14 -9.69 -3.14
C ARG A 277 18.02 -8.82 -2.58
N LEU A 278 17.77 -8.84 -1.27
CA LEU A 278 16.84 -7.90 -0.63
C LEU A 278 17.35 -6.45 -0.75
N LEU A 279 18.66 -6.25 -0.56
CA LEU A 279 19.31 -4.96 -0.77
C LEU A 279 19.28 -4.51 -2.23
N ASP A 280 19.44 -5.42 -3.19
CA ASP A 280 19.29 -5.10 -4.62
C ASP A 280 17.89 -4.55 -4.91
N HIS A 281 16.83 -5.21 -4.41
CA HIS A 281 15.46 -4.70 -4.50
C HIS A 281 15.31 -3.34 -3.81
N TYR A 282 15.88 -3.17 -2.61
CA TYR A 282 15.85 -1.90 -1.88
C TYR A 282 16.42 -0.73 -2.71
N TYR A 283 17.65 -0.88 -3.20
CA TYR A 283 18.32 0.18 -3.95
C TYR A 283 17.68 0.41 -5.32
N GLU A 284 17.15 -0.63 -5.95
CA GLU A 284 16.41 -0.49 -7.20
C GLU A 284 15.13 0.33 -7.02
N ILE A 285 14.36 0.05 -5.97
CA ILE A 285 13.15 0.81 -5.62
C ILE A 285 13.53 2.27 -5.31
N ASN A 286 14.62 2.48 -4.56
CA ASN A 286 15.13 3.82 -4.23
C ASN A 286 15.52 4.61 -5.48
N GLU A 287 16.21 3.99 -6.43
CA GLU A 287 16.54 4.60 -7.72
C GLU A 287 15.28 4.91 -8.54
N GLY A 288 14.27 4.03 -8.46
CA GLY A 288 12.95 4.21 -9.04
C GLY A 288 12.20 5.46 -8.55
N ILE A 289 12.37 5.85 -7.28
CA ILE A 289 11.82 7.12 -6.73
C ILE A 289 12.29 8.32 -7.55
N GLY A 290 13.53 8.28 -8.04
CA GLY A 290 13.95 9.09 -9.17
C GLY A 290 14.75 10.35 -8.86
N VAL A 291 15.30 10.50 -7.65
CA VAL A 291 16.16 11.65 -7.28
C VAL A 291 17.35 11.84 -8.24
N HIS A 292 17.83 10.74 -8.84
CA HIS A 292 18.95 10.73 -9.79
C HIS A 292 18.52 10.65 -11.26
N LYS A 293 17.21 10.66 -11.56
CA LYS A 293 16.73 10.72 -12.95
C LYS A 293 17.05 12.06 -13.59
N SER A 294 17.14 12.10 -14.91
CA SER A 294 17.22 13.37 -15.62
C SER A 294 15.92 14.17 -15.39
N PRO A 295 15.98 15.52 -15.34
CA PRO A 295 14.77 16.35 -15.26
C PRO A 295 13.77 16.09 -16.39
N GLU A 296 14.25 15.67 -17.56
CA GLU A 296 13.40 15.28 -18.70
C GLU A 296 12.59 14.02 -18.40
N LEU A 297 13.21 12.98 -17.86
CA LEU A 297 12.54 11.73 -17.50
C LEU A 297 11.62 11.92 -16.28
N TYR A 298 12.08 12.66 -15.27
CA TYR A 298 11.29 12.97 -14.08
C TYR A 298 10.11 13.90 -14.41
N GLY A 299 10.32 14.83 -15.35
CA GLY A 299 9.36 15.85 -15.76
C GLY A 299 9.27 17.07 -14.83
N ALA A 300 10.21 17.22 -13.90
CA ALA A 300 10.35 18.32 -12.96
C ALA A 300 11.76 18.33 -12.34
N PHE A 301 11.98 19.10 -11.27
CA PHE A 301 13.18 18.98 -10.44
C PHE A 301 13.13 17.65 -9.66
N PRO A 302 14.10 16.73 -9.85
CA PRO A 302 14.06 15.41 -9.20
C PRO A 302 14.17 15.44 -7.67
N THR A 303 14.59 16.58 -7.11
CA THR A 303 14.68 16.80 -5.66
C THR A 303 13.34 17.16 -5.02
N ASP A 304 12.33 17.50 -5.83
CA ASP A 304 11.02 17.92 -5.35
C ASP A 304 10.06 16.74 -5.39
N PRO A 305 9.32 16.43 -4.31
CA PRO A 305 8.37 15.32 -4.29
C PRO A 305 7.07 15.67 -5.02
N TYR A 306 6.45 14.65 -5.63
CA TYR A 306 5.18 14.76 -6.37
C TYR A 306 4.26 13.59 -6.05
N SER A 307 2.95 13.77 -6.12
CA SER A 307 2.02 12.68 -5.76
C SER A 307 2.02 11.52 -6.75
N HIS A 308 2.08 11.80 -8.06
CA HIS A 308 1.96 10.76 -9.08
C HIS A 308 2.66 11.09 -10.40
N THR A 309 2.86 10.08 -11.23
CA THR A 309 3.37 10.20 -12.61
C THR A 309 2.51 9.34 -13.55
N PRO A 310 1.60 9.94 -14.34
CA PRO A 310 0.71 9.19 -15.22
C PRO A 310 1.47 8.60 -16.42
N ALA A 311 0.82 7.76 -17.21
CA ALA A 311 1.46 7.11 -18.37
C ALA A 311 1.99 8.12 -19.41
N GLY A 312 1.26 9.22 -19.65
CA GLY A 312 1.55 10.17 -20.73
C GLY A 312 2.26 11.48 -20.33
N LYS A 313 2.71 11.63 -19.08
CA LYS A 313 3.38 12.85 -18.58
C LYS A 313 4.41 12.51 -17.50
N GLY A 314 5.30 13.46 -17.20
CA GLY A 314 6.15 13.40 -16.00
C GLY A 314 5.40 13.77 -14.71
N ALA A 315 6.14 14.03 -13.64
CA ALA A 315 5.63 14.22 -12.27
C ALA A 315 4.52 15.28 -12.13
N GLN A 316 3.48 14.97 -11.36
CA GLN A 316 2.27 15.80 -11.16
C GLN A 316 1.93 15.96 -9.66
N GLN A 317 1.35 17.12 -9.31
CA GLN A 317 1.00 17.53 -7.93
C GLN A 317 2.21 17.69 -6.99
N PRO A 318 2.90 18.86 -7.00
CA PRO A 318 4.12 19.08 -6.23
C PRO A 318 3.86 19.22 -4.72
N GLY A 319 4.86 18.81 -3.92
CA GLY A 319 5.05 19.25 -2.55
C GLY A 319 4.45 18.30 -1.50
N MET A 320 3.26 18.63 -0.99
CA MET A 320 2.73 18.06 0.27
C MET A 320 2.08 16.67 0.09
N THR A 321 2.81 15.73 -0.50
CA THR A 321 2.43 14.30 -0.57
C THR A 321 2.89 13.56 0.70
N GLY A 322 2.14 12.53 1.10
CA GLY A 322 2.53 11.64 2.21
C GLY A 322 3.79 10.83 1.93
N GLN A 323 4.27 10.81 0.68
CA GLN A 323 5.54 10.18 0.28
C GLN A 323 6.70 10.62 1.18
N VAL A 324 6.81 11.93 1.44
CA VAL A 324 7.97 12.51 2.13
C VAL A 324 8.19 11.95 3.53
N LYS A 325 7.12 11.55 4.24
CA LYS A 325 7.28 10.99 5.58
C LYS A 325 7.87 9.59 5.55
N GLU A 326 7.57 8.80 4.51
CA GLU A 326 8.12 7.46 4.38
C GLU A 326 9.60 7.56 3.97
N ASP A 327 9.94 8.45 3.04
CA ASP A 327 11.33 8.70 2.61
C ASP A 327 12.21 9.24 3.75
N ILE A 328 11.65 10.05 4.65
CA ILE A 328 12.35 10.49 5.88
C ILE A 328 12.68 9.28 6.78
N LEU A 329 11.74 8.36 6.98
CA LEU A 329 11.96 7.16 7.78
C LEU A 329 12.98 6.24 7.11
N SER A 330 12.86 6.02 5.81
CA SER A 330 13.82 5.25 5.03
C SER A 330 15.23 5.85 5.14
N ARG A 331 15.37 7.18 5.04
CA ARG A 331 16.68 7.82 5.19
C ARG A 331 17.28 7.66 6.59
N ILE A 332 16.45 7.71 7.64
CA ILE A 332 16.91 7.45 9.03
C ILE A 332 17.38 6.00 9.17
N GLY A 333 16.68 5.04 8.55
CA GLY A 333 17.06 3.64 8.51
C GLY A 333 18.34 3.38 7.71
N GLU A 334 18.55 4.04 6.56
CA GLU A 334 19.80 3.98 5.79
C GLU A 334 20.99 4.47 6.61
N LEU A 335 20.81 5.58 7.33
CA LEU A 335 21.81 6.11 8.26
C LEU A 335 22.01 5.21 9.48
N GLY A 336 21.20 4.17 9.67
CA GLY A 336 21.34 3.22 10.76
C GLY A 336 20.96 3.77 12.12
N VAL A 337 20.11 4.79 12.19
CA VAL A 337 19.74 5.42 13.47
C VAL A 337 18.57 4.65 14.08
N MET A 338 18.88 3.80 15.06
CA MET A 338 17.93 2.86 15.65
C MET A 338 17.66 3.20 17.13
N VAL A 339 16.41 3.01 17.57
CA VAL A 339 16.06 3.15 18.99
C VAL A 339 15.47 1.85 19.50
N ASN A 340 16.13 1.21 20.46
CA ASN A 340 15.69 -0.04 21.06
C ASN A 340 15.88 0.00 22.58
N LYS A 341 14.85 -0.41 23.34
CA LYS A 341 14.87 -0.43 24.81
C LYS A 341 15.38 0.90 25.43
N GLY A 342 14.97 2.03 24.87
CA GLY A 342 15.35 3.37 25.34
C GLY A 342 16.77 3.82 24.98
N LYS A 343 17.50 3.05 24.17
CA LYS A 343 18.88 3.34 23.77
C LYS A 343 18.96 3.71 22.29
N LEU A 344 19.77 4.74 21.99
CA LEU A 344 20.09 5.17 20.63
C LEU A 344 21.31 4.40 20.12
N GLN A 345 21.17 3.76 18.96
CA GLN A 345 22.20 2.96 18.30
C GLN A 345 22.47 3.50 16.90
N PHE A 346 23.71 3.35 16.45
CA PHE A 346 24.15 3.68 15.10
C PHE A 346 24.65 2.40 14.40
N LYS A 347 23.84 1.87 13.48
CA LYS A 347 24.08 0.60 12.77
C LYS A 347 23.82 0.77 11.27
N PRO A 348 24.71 1.43 10.52
CA PRO A 348 24.48 1.86 9.14
C PRO A 348 24.67 0.72 8.12
N ASP A 349 23.95 -0.39 8.31
CA ASP A 349 24.10 -1.61 7.50
C ASP A 349 23.70 -1.40 6.02
N LEU A 350 22.88 -0.39 5.73
CA LEU A 350 22.40 -0.01 4.39
C LEU A 350 23.09 1.24 3.84
N LEU A 351 24.05 1.81 4.55
CA LEU A 351 24.71 3.03 4.10
C LEU A 351 25.80 2.70 3.08
N ARG A 352 25.69 3.28 1.88
CA ARG A 352 26.69 3.05 0.82
C ARG A 352 27.93 3.90 1.05
N LYS A 353 29.10 3.30 0.77
CA LYS A 353 30.40 3.97 0.90
C LYS A 353 30.55 5.24 0.06
N GLU A 354 29.84 5.31 -1.07
CA GLU A 354 29.84 6.47 -1.97
C GLU A 354 29.17 7.71 -1.40
N GLU A 355 28.42 7.59 -0.29
CA GLU A 355 27.79 8.72 0.38
C GLU A 355 28.75 9.52 1.28
N PHE A 356 29.93 8.98 1.56
CA PHE A 356 30.97 9.68 2.30
C PHE A 356 31.69 10.69 1.40
N LEU A 357 32.05 11.84 1.98
CA LEU A 357 32.72 12.91 1.24
C LEU A 357 34.10 12.48 0.74
N GLN A 358 34.35 12.63 -0.56
CA GLN A 358 35.66 12.40 -1.18
C GLN A 358 36.68 13.51 -0.88
N LYS A 359 36.23 14.64 -0.35
CA LYS A 359 37.05 15.78 0.08
C LYS A 359 36.37 16.45 1.26
N GLY A 360 37.15 17.01 2.18
CA GLY A 360 36.61 17.76 3.31
C GLY A 360 35.63 18.86 2.88
N GLY A 361 34.66 19.12 3.74
CA GLY A 361 33.57 20.07 3.51
C GLY A 361 33.08 20.68 4.82
N SER A 362 31.86 21.22 4.81
CA SER A 362 31.23 21.72 6.03
C SER A 362 29.75 21.35 6.12
N LEU A 363 29.31 21.10 7.35
CA LEU A 363 27.91 20.93 7.72
C LEU A 363 27.42 22.24 8.32
N THR A 364 26.54 22.92 7.59
CA THR A 364 25.78 24.07 8.13
C THR A 364 24.49 23.57 8.75
N TYR A 365 24.23 23.88 10.01
CA TYR A 365 23.04 23.42 10.75
C TYR A 365 22.53 24.49 11.71
N THR A 366 21.29 24.32 12.17
CA THR A 366 20.65 25.21 13.16
C THR A 366 20.57 24.50 14.50
N ASP A 367 21.17 25.07 15.54
CA ASP A 367 21.17 24.47 16.89
C ASP A 367 19.86 24.72 17.66
N LEU A 368 19.74 24.14 18.86
CA LEU A 368 18.56 24.27 19.73
C LEU A 368 18.26 25.73 20.14
N ASN A 369 19.25 26.62 20.08
CA ASN A 369 19.10 28.06 20.33
C ASN A 369 18.73 28.85 19.06
N LYS A 370 18.40 28.15 17.96
CA LYS A 370 18.10 28.72 16.64
C LYS A 370 19.28 29.47 16.02
N GLN A 371 20.50 29.16 16.42
CA GLN A 371 21.71 29.75 15.87
C GLN A 371 22.24 28.89 14.73
N GLN A 372 22.58 29.52 13.62
CA GLN A 372 23.28 28.86 12.53
C GLN A 372 24.72 28.61 12.95
N LYS A 373 25.16 27.36 12.85
CA LYS A 373 26.52 26.91 13.14
C LYS A 373 27.08 26.16 11.95
N GLU A 374 28.39 26.08 11.89
CA GLU A 374 29.13 25.37 10.87
C GLU A 374 30.13 24.42 11.54
N LEU A 375 30.15 23.17 11.08
CA LEU A 375 31.11 22.14 11.50
C LEU A 375 31.92 21.70 10.29
N ASN A 376 33.24 21.68 10.42
CA ASN A 376 34.11 21.13 9.39
C ASN A 376 33.97 19.60 9.36
N LEU A 377 33.85 19.05 8.16
CA LEU A 377 33.85 17.62 7.88
C LEU A 377 35.15 17.26 7.18
N GLU A 378 35.79 16.19 7.64
CA GLU A 378 37.00 15.67 7.02
C GLU A 378 36.67 14.83 5.78
N GLU A 379 37.69 14.51 4.98
CA GLU A 379 37.56 13.48 3.95
C GLU A 379 37.13 12.15 4.59
N ASN A 380 36.32 11.37 3.87
CA ASN A 380 35.77 10.09 4.33
C ASN A 380 34.83 10.25 5.56
N SER A 381 34.14 11.38 5.64
CA SER A 381 33.10 11.63 6.63
C SER A 381 31.79 12.09 5.98
N LEU A 382 30.68 11.98 6.71
CA LEU A 382 29.42 12.62 6.40
C LEU A 382 28.79 13.19 7.68
N GLY A 383 27.91 14.17 7.54
CA GLY A 383 27.26 14.83 8.65
C GLY A 383 25.74 14.96 8.46
N PHE A 384 24.98 14.70 9.51
CA PHE A 384 23.52 14.89 9.56
C PHE A 384 23.09 15.33 10.96
N THR A 385 21.80 15.47 11.20
CA THR A 385 21.28 15.78 12.55
C THR A 385 20.20 14.81 12.96
N TYR A 386 20.18 14.42 14.23
CA TYR A 386 19.08 13.69 14.86
C TYR A 386 18.71 14.37 16.17
N CYS A 387 17.42 14.60 16.40
CA CYS A 387 16.95 15.50 17.47
C CYS A 387 17.65 16.87 17.48
N GLN A 388 18.07 17.36 16.30
CA GLN A 388 18.80 18.63 16.12
C GLN A 388 20.22 18.64 16.73
N ILE A 389 20.76 17.49 17.11
CA ILE A 389 22.16 17.31 17.48
C ILE A 389 22.93 16.85 16.22
N PRO A 390 24.04 17.50 15.86
CA PRO A 390 24.88 17.07 14.75
C PRO A 390 25.54 15.72 15.06
N ILE A 391 25.41 14.80 14.12
CA ILE A 391 26.04 13.48 14.11
C ILE A 391 27.00 13.42 12.93
N ILE A 392 28.23 13.00 13.20
CA ILE A 392 29.30 12.90 12.21
C ILE A 392 29.70 11.43 12.11
N TYR A 393 29.54 10.86 10.93
CA TYR A 393 30.05 9.53 10.61
C TYR A 393 31.41 9.68 9.96
N LYS A 394 32.42 8.96 10.45
CA LYS A 394 33.79 8.94 9.89
C LYS A 394 34.26 7.51 9.64
N LEU A 395 34.83 7.24 8.48
CA LEU A 395 35.41 5.92 8.20
C LEU A 395 36.72 5.72 8.99
N ALA A 396 36.85 4.60 9.70
CA ALA A 396 37.97 4.29 10.58
C ALA A 396 38.35 2.80 10.55
N GLU A 397 39.47 2.45 11.16
CA GLU A 397 39.92 1.05 11.30
C GLU A 397 39.16 0.29 12.40
N LYS A 398 38.57 1.03 13.35
CA LYS A 398 37.82 0.49 14.48
C LYS A 398 36.55 1.29 14.70
N GLU A 399 35.52 0.59 15.14
CA GLU A 399 34.31 1.22 15.64
C GLU A 399 34.61 1.96 16.94
N ASN A 400 34.00 3.12 17.11
CA ASN A 400 34.07 3.96 18.30
C ASN A 400 32.95 4.99 18.24
N LEU A 401 32.36 5.31 19.37
CA LEU A 401 31.34 6.32 19.52
C LEU A 401 31.79 7.37 20.56
N GLU A 402 31.91 8.62 20.12
CA GLU A 402 32.32 9.75 20.96
C GLU A 402 31.14 10.72 21.12
N VAL A 403 30.74 10.98 22.37
CA VAL A 403 29.75 12.02 22.71
C VAL A 403 30.49 13.22 23.25
N VAL A 404 30.41 14.34 22.53
CA VAL A 404 31.03 15.60 22.95
C VAL A 404 29.97 16.48 23.61
N PHE A 405 30.14 16.75 24.89
CA PHE A 405 29.23 17.60 25.66
C PHE A 405 29.52 19.09 25.43
N SER A 406 28.56 19.95 25.78
CA SER A 406 28.64 21.41 25.64
C SER A 406 29.71 22.06 26.53
N GLU A 407 30.21 21.34 27.53
CA GLU A 407 31.35 21.73 28.38
C GLU A 407 32.69 21.17 27.88
N ASP A 408 32.73 20.64 26.65
CA ASP A 408 33.87 20.01 25.99
C ASP A 408 34.38 18.71 26.66
N SER A 409 33.63 18.14 27.61
CA SER A 409 33.87 16.78 28.10
C SER A 409 33.49 15.75 27.03
N ILE A 410 34.23 14.64 26.99
CA ILE A 410 34.05 13.56 26.01
C ILE A 410 33.72 12.27 26.76
N LEU A 411 32.67 11.60 26.32
CA LEU A 411 32.33 10.24 26.72
C LEU A 411 32.53 9.31 25.52
N GLU A 412 33.34 8.27 25.70
CA GLU A 412 33.65 7.27 24.68
C GLU A 412 32.93 5.95 24.96
N HIS A 413 32.48 5.29 23.90
CA HIS A 413 31.92 3.95 23.93
C HIS A 413 32.58 3.10 22.85
N ASP A 414 33.00 1.89 23.20
CA ASP A 414 33.55 0.92 22.24
C ASP A 414 32.46 0.35 21.31
N GLU A 415 31.20 0.38 21.75
CA GLU A 415 30.02 -0.01 20.96
C GLU A 415 29.38 1.22 20.32
N LEU A 416 28.76 1.05 19.15
CA LEU A 416 27.97 2.09 18.48
C LEU A 416 26.57 2.27 19.12
N LEU A 417 26.52 2.26 20.45
CA LEU A 417 25.30 2.26 21.26
C LEU A 417 25.47 3.19 22.47
N LEU A 418 24.52 4.11 22.64
CA LEU A 418 24.44 4.95 23.84
C LEU A 418 23.69 4.24 24.96
N ASP A 419 24.07 4.54 26.20
CA ASP A 419 23.26 4.15 27.36
C ASP A 419 21.91 4.90 27.38
N GLU A 420 20.97 4.44 28.21
CA GLU A 420 19.63 5.01 28.31
C GLU A 420 19.63 6.47 28.79
N ALA A 421 20.51 6.83 29.72
CA ALA A 421 20.58 8.17 30.27
C ALA A 421 21.10 9.17 29.23
N THR A 422 22.14 8.80 28.49
CA THR A 422 22.71 9.62 27.42
C THR A 422 21.75 9.71 26.23
N SER A 423 21.08 8.62 25.86
CA SER A 423 20.04 8.60 24.83
C SER A 423 18.87 9.52 25.19
N LYS A 424 18.44 9.50 26.45
CA LYS A 424 17.38 10.40 26.95
C LYS A 424 17.74 11.87 26.77
N LYS A 425 19.00 12.28 26.99
CA LYS A 425 19.45 13.67 26.75
C LYS A 425 19.28 14.08 25.28
N VAL A 426 19.54 13.16 24.35
CA VAL A 426 19.31 13.37 22.90
C VAL A 426 17.81 13.55 22.63
N PHE A 427 16.96 12.64 23.13
CA PHE A 427 15.53 12.65 22.85
C PHE A 427 14.82 13.87 23.47
N GLU A 428 15.18 14.24 24.69
CA GLU A 428 14.61 15.38 25.42
C GLU A 428 15.23 16.73 25.00
N ARG A 429 16.25 16.71 24.13
CA ARG A 429 16.92 17.91 23.60
C ARG A 429 17.41 18.83 24.72
N THR A 430 18.11 18.27 25.71
CA THR A 430 18.54 19.02 26.91
C THR A 430 19.58 20.11 26.61
N GLY A 431 20.26 20.04 25.46
CA GLY A 431 21.34 20.96 25.07
C GLY A 431 22.69 20.63 25.73
N GLU A 432 22.76 19.55 26.50
CA GLU A 432 24.01 19.10 27.13
C GLU A 432 24.97 18.46 26.12
N ILE A 433 24.46 17.85 25.04
CA ILE A 433 25.26 17.21 24.00
C ILE A 433 25.45 18.21 22.84
N ASN A 434 26.71 18.50 22.52
CA ASN A 434 27.08 19.39 21.43
C ASN A 434 27.07 18.65 20.09
N ARG A 435 27.73 17.48 20.02
CA ARG A 435 27.79 16.62 18.82
C ARG A 435 28.09 15.18 19.20
N ILE A 436 27.78 14.27 18.28
CA ILE A 436 28.12 12.84 18.38
C ILE A 436 29.00 12.48 17.18
N ILE A 437 30.11 11.79 17.41
CA ILE A 437 31.01 11.31 16.36
C ILE A 437 31.01 9.79 16.39
N VAL A 438 30.71 9.19 15.24
CA VAL A 438 30.59 7.74 15.07
C VAL A 438 31.66 7.30 14.09
N SER A 439 32.60 6.50 14.58
CA SER A 439 33.64 5.87 13.76
C SER A 439 33.08 4.57 13.22
N ILE A 440 32.95 4.47 11.90
CA ILE A 440 32.42 3.30 11.21
C ILE A 440 33.57 2.56 10.56
N LYS A 441 33.56 1.22 10.68
CA LYS A 441 34.59 0.40 10.06
C LYS A 441 34.49 0.46 8.52
N LYS A 442 35.65 0.63 7.87
CA LYS A 442 35.81 0.86 6.42
C LYS A 442 35.28 -0.19 5.45
#